data_AF-A0A2V6T3V8-F1
#
_entry.id   AF-A0A2V6T3V8-F1
#
_cell.length_a   1.000
_cell.length_b   1.000
_cell.length_c   1.000
_cell.angle_alpha   90.00
_cell.angle_beta   90.00
_cell.angle_gamma   90.00
#
_symmetry.space_group_name_H-M   'P 1'
#
loop_
_entity.id
_entity.type
_entity.pdbx_description
1 polymer ?
#
loop_
_entity_poly.entity_id
_entity_poly.type
_entity_poly.pdbx_seq_one_letter_code
_entity_poly.pdbx_strand_id
1 'polypeptide(L)'
;MMPTAWGAFAAAGCVTAVLWLERHRDGIGVTENEFWAAMWTLLAGTIVGAKALFVVLGWEHYARGELRFWADFSVGFVFFGGLLGALLAGAVFARLRRLDFMR
;
A
#
# COMPACT_ATOMS: atom_id res chain seq x y z
N MET A 1 -22.57 -1.17 -4.09
CA MET A 1 -22.30 -0.98 -2.64
C MET A 1 -21.79 0.44 -2.45
N MET A 2 -22.43 1.23 -1.59
CA MET A 2 -21.87 2.53 -1.20
C MET A 2 -20.55 2.30 -0.44
N PRO A 3 -19.51 3.14 -0.63
CA PRO A 3 -18.33 3.06 0.22
C PRO A 3 -18.79 3.20 1.68
N THR A 4 -18.37 2.29 2.55
CA THR A 4 -18.57 2.50 3.98
C THR A 4 -17.89 3.82 4.36
N ALA A 5 -18.45 4.59 5.30
CA ALA A 5 -17.89 5.88 5.68
C ALA A 5 -16.37 5.79 5.99
N TRP A 6 -15.95 4.69 6.60
CA TRP A 6 -14.54 4.35 6.83
C TRP A 6 -13.69 4.25 5.57
N GLY A 7 -14.17 3.58 4.52
CA GLY A 7 -13.46 3.51 3.24
C GLY A 7 -13.35 4.86 2.55
N ALA A 8 -14.39 5.69 2.66
CA ALA A 8 -14.36 7.06 2.14
C ALA A 8 -13.33 7.93 2.87
N PHE A 9 -13.25 7.85 4.20
CA PHE A 9 -12.23 8.58 4.97
C PHE A 9 -10.81 8.09 4.67
N ALA A 10 -10.60 6.79 4.53
CA ALA A 10 -9.30 6.24 4.15
C ALA A 10 -8.87 6.72 2.77
N ALA A 11 -9.77 6.67 1.78
CA ALA A 11 -9.50 7.18 0.44
C ALA A 11 -9.21 8.68 0.43
N ALA A 12 -10.00 9.48 1.18
CA ALA A 12 -9.77 10.90 1.33
C ALA A 12 -8.40 11.19 1.96
N GLY A 13 -7.99 10.44 3.00
CA GLY A 13 -6.68 10.55 3.61
C GLY A 13 -5.54 10.24 2.65
N CYS A 14 -5.68 9.21 1.81
CA CYS A 14 -4.68 8.91 0.77
C CYS A 14 -4.59 10.06 -0.25
N VAL A 15 -5.72 10.58 -0.73
CA VAL A 15 -5.76 11.68 -1.69
C VAL A 15 -5.15 12.95 -1.09
N THR A 16 -5.52 13.33 0.13
CA THR A 16 -4.97 14.52 0.78
C THR A 16 -3.48 14.39 1.04
N ALA A 17 -3.00 13.19 1.43
CA ALA A 17 -1.58 12.92 1.59
C ALA A 17 -0.82 13.11 0.27
N VAL A 18 -1.31 12.52 -0.84
CA VAL A 18 -0.68 12.68 -2.16
C VAL A 18 -0.66 14.13 -2.61
N LEU A 19 -1.78 14.85 -2.49
CA LEU A 19 -1.87 16.27 -2.88
C LEU A 19 -0.96 17.18 -2.03
N TRP A 20 -0.77 16.83 -0.76
CA TRP A 20 0.13 17.55 0.14
C TRP A 20 1.59 17.29 -0.21
N LEU A 21 1.94 16.03 -0.48
CA LEU A 21 3.26 15.60 -0.92
C LEU A 21 3.64 16.18 -2.29
N GLU A 22 2.71 16.21 -3.23
CA GLU A 22 2.89 16.82 -4.55
C GLU A 22 3.16 18.32 -4.43
N ARG A 23 2.43 19.03 -3.56
CA ARG A 23 2.68 20.46 -3.27
C ARG A 23 4.03 20.73 -2.60
N HIS A 24 4.57 19.77 -1.85
CA HIS A 24 5.87 19.89 -1.17
C HIS A 24 7.00 19.17 -1.89
N ARG A 25 6.76 18.71 -3.12
CA ARG A 25 7.73 17.93 -3.91
C ARG A 25 9.05 18.66 -4.13
N ASP A 26 9.02 19.98 -4.26
CA ASP A 26 10.22 20.81 -4.45
C ASP A 26 11.22 20.69 -3.29
N GLY A 27 10.75 20.36 -2.08
CA GLY A 27 11.60 20.10 -0.91
C GLY A 27 12.23 18.69 -0.89
N ILE A 28 11.71 17.76 -1.68
CA ILE A 28 12.10 16.33 -1.67
C ILE A 28 13.20 16.05 -2.72
N GLY A 29 13.37 16.95 -3.70
CA GLY A 29 14.44 16.82 -4.71
C GLY A 29 14.22 15.67 -5.70
N VAL A 30 12.97 15.20 -5.86
CA VAL A 30 12.59 14.12 -6.79
C VAL A 30 11.91 14.66 -8.03
N THR A 31 12.20 14.02 -9.18
CA THR A 31 11.49 14.31 -10.43
C THR A 31 10.03 13.84 -10.37
N GLU A 32 9.20 14.29 -11.31
CA GLU A 32 7.77 13.98 -11.32
C GLU A 32 7.51 12.51 -11.53
N ASN A 33 8.28 11.93 -12.44
CA ASN A 33 8.25 10.50 -12.71
C ASN A 33 8.70 9.70 -11.48
N GLU A 34 9.71 10.16 -10.75
CA GLU A 34 10.15 9.46 -9.53
C GLU A 34 9.11 9.55 -8.42
N PHE A 35 8.46 10.71 -8.27
CA PHE A 35 7.37 10.90 -7.32
C PHE A 35 6.21 9.94 -7.59
N TRP A 36 5.69 9.93 -8.82
CA TRP A 36 4.59 9.04 -9.18
C TRP A 36 5.01 7.58 -9.16
N ALA A 37 6.23 7.25 -9.58
CA ALA A 37 6.75 5.89 -9.47
C ALA A 37 6.83 5.43 -8.00
N ALA A 38 7.28 6.30 -7.08
CA ALA A 38 7.27 6.00 -5.65
C ALA A 38 5.85 5.75 -5.15
N MET A 39 4.89 6.61 -5.53
CA MET A 39 3.52 6.51 -5.06
C MET A 39 2.82 5.23 -5.56
N TRP A 40 2.99 4.88 -6.84
CA TRP A 40 2.51 3.60 -7.37
C TRP A 40 3.19 2.40 -6.71
N THR A 41 4.49 2.50 -6.39
CA THR A 41 5.23 1.44 -5.71
C THR A 41 4.73 1.24 -4.27
N LEU A 42 4.48 2.33 -3.55
CA LEU A 42 3.90 2.29 -2.19
C LEU A 42 2.49 1.70 -2.21
N LEU A 43 1.65 2.10 -3.16
CA LEU A 43 0.30 1.57 -3.30
C LEU A 43 0.31 0.06 -3.61
N ALA A 44 1.16 -0.37 -4.54
CA ALA A 44 1.34 -1.79 -4.84
C ALA A 44 1.83 -2.56 -3.61
N GLY A 45 2.83 -2.04 -2.90
CA GLY A 45 3.32 -2.60 -1.63
C GLY A 45 2.22 -2.73 -0.58
N THR A 46 1.34 -1.74 -0.48
CA THR A 46 0.20 -1.73 0.44
C THR A 46 -0.76 -2.88 0.12
N ILE A 47 -1.18 -3.02 -1.14
CA ILE A 47 -2.15 -4.06 -1.54
C ILE A 47 -1.54 -5.45 -1.36
N VAL A 48 -0.30 -5.64 -1.80
CA VAL A 48 0.41 -6.92 -1.70
C VAL A 48 0.64 -7.30 -0.23
N GLY A 49 1.15 -6.38 0.58
CA GLY A 49 1.40 -6.63 2.00
C GLY A 49 0.12 -6.91 2.79
N ALA A 50 -0.96 -6.16 2.51
CA ALA A 50 -2.25 -6.36 3.17
C ALA A 50 -2.83 -7.74 2.86
N LYS A 51 -2.71 -8.20 1.61
CA LYS A 51 -3.18 -9.53 1.20
C LYS A 51 -2.27 -10.64 1.70
N ALA A 52 -0.96 -10.47 1.63
CA ALA A 52 0.02 -11.46 2.11
C ALA A 52 -0.19 -11.75 3.60
N LEU A 53 -0.33 -10.71 4.42
CA LEU A 53 -0.57 -10.90 5.85
C LEU A 53 -1.95 -11.51 6.13
N PHE A 54 -2.97 -11.18 5.34
CA PHE A 54 -4.28 -11.85 5.42
C PHE A 54 -4.16 -13.36 5.16
N VAL A 55 -3.41 -13.75 4.13
CA VAL A 55 -3.19 -15.17 3.81
C VAL A 55 -2.40 -15.88 4.91
N VAL A 56 -1.37 -15.23 5.46
CA VAL A 56 -0.56 -15.79 6.56
C VAL A 56 -1.40 -16.01 7.81
N LEU A 57 -2.19 -15.02 8.24
CA LEU A 57 -3.03 -15.13 9.43
C LEU A 57 -4.24 -16.05 9.22
N GLY A 58 -4.77 -16.08 8.00
CA GLY A 58 -5.91 -16.91 7.62
C GLY A 58 -5.54 -18.29 7.10
N TRP A 59 -4.27 -18.71 7.18
CA TRP A 59 -3.76 -19.90 6.49
C TRP A 59 -4.57 -21.17 6.76
N GLU A 60 -5.03 -21.36 8.00
CA GLU A 60 -5.87 -22.51 8.34
C GLU A 60 -7.17 -22.59 7.52
N HIS A 61 -7.81 -21.46 7.23
CA HIS A 61 -9.04 -21.40 6.44
C HIS A 61 -8.77 -21.72 4.96
N TYR A 62 -7.60 -21.32 4.45
CA TYR A 62 -7.14 -21.71 3.12
C TYR A 62 -6.80 -23.21 3.07
N ALA A 63 -6.15 -23.75 4.11
CA ALA A 63 -5.77 -25.15 4.21
C ALA A 63 -6.98 -26.09 4.35
N ARG A 64 -8.04 -25.67 5.04
CA ARG A 64 -9.32 -26.40 5.15
C ARG A 64 -10.22 -26.25 3.92
N GLY A 65 -9.86 -25.40 2.96
CA GLY A 65 -10.63 -25.16 1.74
C GLY A 65 -11.84 -24.23 1.93
N GLU A 66 -11.97 -23.58 3.09
CA GLU A 66 -13.03 -22.60 3.39
C GLU A 66 -12.83 -21.30 2.58
N LEU A 67 -11.57 -20.95 2.30
CA LEU A 67 -11.19 -19.83 1.46
C LEU A 67 -10.39 -20.29 0.25
N ARG A 68 -10.71 -19.74 -0.92
CA ARG A 68 -9.99 -20.00 -2.18
C ARG A 68 -9.33 -18.72 -2.64
N PHE A 69 -7.99 -18.71 -2.70
CA PHE A 69 -7.21 -17.50 -2.99
C PHE A 69 -7.69 -16.72 -4.22
N TRP A 70 -7.94 -17.39 -5.33
CA TRP A 70 -8.35 -16.75 -6.59
C TRP A 70 -9.82 -16.34 -6.63
N ALA A 71 -10.72 -17.16 -6.07
CA ALA A 71 -12.15 -16.88 -6.08
C ALA A 71 -12.52 -15.80 -5.06
N ASP A 72 -11.83 -15.79 -3.92
CA ASP A 72 -12.08 -14.88 -2.79
C ASP A 72 -11.01 -13.79 -2.69
N PHE A 73 -10.31 -13.48 -3.79
CA PHE A 73 -9.23 -12.49 -3.78
C PHE A 73 -9.73 -11.09 -3.40
N SER A 74 -10.96 -10.74 -3.77
CA SER A 74 -11.58 -9.46 -3.43
C SER A 74 -11.88 -9.31 -1.94
N VAL A 75 -11.84 -10.41 -1.17
CA VAL A 75 -12.23 -10.44 0.24
C VAL A 75 -10.99 -10.55 1.13
N GLY A 76 -10.96 -9.77 2.20
CA GLY A 76 -9.94 -9.89 3.24
C GLY A 76 -8.63 -9.20 2.89
N PHE A 77 -8.34 -8.16 3.67
CA PHE A 77 -7.10 -7.39 3.66
C PHE A 77 -6.78 -6.98 5.09
N VAL A 78 -5.51 -7.07 5.49
CA VAL A 78 -5.08 -6.66 6.82
C VAL A 78 -4.38 -5.31 6.73
N PHE A 79 -4.91 -4.32 7.46
CA PHE A 79 -4.36 -2.96 7.48
C PHE A 79 -2.86 -2.93 7.82
N PHE A 80 -2.45 -3.64 8.88
CA PHE A 80 -1.04 -3.71 9.30
C PHE A 80 -0.15 -4.36 8.23
N GLY A 81 -0.68 -5.33 7.48
CA GLY A 81 0.03 -5.91 6.34
C GLY A 81 0.27 -4.89 5.25
N GLY A 82 -0.72 -4.03 4.99
CA GLY A 82 -0.58 -2.95 4.02
C GLY A 82 0.41 -1.89 4.46
N LEU A 83 0.38 -1.49 5.73
CA LEU A 83 1.34 -0.54 6.29
C LEU A 83 2.78 -1.08 6.18
N LEU A 84 2.99 -2.35 6.58
CA LEU A 84 4.30 -2.99 6.47
C LEU A 84 4.75 -3.13 5.00
N GLY A 85 3.83 -3.52 4.12
CA GLY A 85 4.09 -3.65 2.69
C GLY A 85 4.47 -2.32 2.03
N ALA A 86 3.79 -1.22 2.37
CA ALA A 86 4.15 0.12 1.93
C ALA A 86 5.56 0.50 2.41
N LEU A 87 5.87 0.28 3.68
CA LEU A 87 7.17 0.62 4.26
C LEU A 87 8.31 -0.16 3.58
N LEU A 88 8.13 -1.46 3.36
CA LEU A 88 9.10 -2.29 2.65
C LEU A 88 9.26 -1.87 1.18
N ALA A 89 8.16 -1.63 0.47
CA ALA A 89 8.19 -1.19 -0.93
C ALA A 89 8.86 0.18 -1.08
N GLY A 90 8.56 1.12 -0.18
CA GLY A 90 9.21 2.43 -0.12
C GLY A 90 10.70 2.33 0.16
N ALA A 91 11.10 1.51 1.13
CA ALA A 91 12.52 1.30 1.46
C ALA A 91 13.29 0.67 0.28
N VAL A 92 12.68 -0.30 -0.41
CA VAL A 92 13.25 -0.91 -1.62
C VAL A 92 13.36 0.12 -2.75
N PHE A 93 12.31 0.90 -2.99
CA PHE A 93 12.30 1.94 -4.01
C PHE A 93 13.41 2.98 -3.77
N ALA A 94 13.51 3.50 -2.54
CA ALA A 94 14.53 4.45 -2.14
C ALA A 94 15.94 3.88 -2.35
N ARG A 95 16.16 2.62 -1.93
CA ARG A 95 17.46 1.95 -2.08
C ARG A 95 17.85 1.75 -3.55
N LEU A 96 16.91 1.40 -4.42
CA LEU A 96 17.15 1.23 -5.86
C LEU A 96 17.47 2.56 -6.56
N ARG A 97 16.88 3.66 -6.09
CA ARG A 97 17.09 5.01 -6.63
C ARG A 97 18.17 5.82 -5.91
N ARG A 98 18.84 5.23 -4.91
CA ARG A 98 19.83 5.91 -4.05
C ARG A 98 19.28 7.18 -3.38
N LEU A 99 17.98 7.19 -3.11
CA LEU A 99 17.33 8.23 -2.33
C LEU A 99 17.49 7.90 -0.85
N ASP A 100 17.60 8.93 -0.01
CA ASP A 100 17.59 8.75 1.43
C ASP A 100 16.14 8.53 1.87
N PHE A 101 15.84 7.36 2.41
CA PHE A 101 14.49 7.01 2.87
C PHE A 101 14.06 7.83 4.10
N MET A 102 15.02 8.40 4.85
CA MET A 102 14.77 9.13 6.10
C MET A 102 14.82 10.66 5.94
N ARG A 103 15.02 11.18 4.73
CA ARG A 103 14.91 12.61 4.43
C ARG A 103 13.49 12.97 4.02
#